data_AF-A0A5A7VMF1-F1
#
_entry.id   AF-A0A5A7VMF1-F1
#
_cell.length_a   1.000
_cell.length_b   1.000
_cell.length_c   1.000
_cell.angle_alpha   90.00
_cell.angle_beta   90.00
_cell.angle_gamma   90.00
#
_symmetry.space_group_name_H-M   'P 1'
#
loop_
_entity.id
_entity.type
_entity.pdbx_description
1 polymer ?
#
loop_
_entity_poly.entity_id
_entity_poly.type
_entity_poly.pdbx_seq_one_letter_code
_entity_poly.pdbx_strand_id
1 'polypeptide(L)'
;MQASSTVIGNCLIDDFRFMSTNRSIPREIVHKARSNLEVNISYQKSWRTKEHMVKILHGDTVESYALIPRFFDKLVESNPESINSVFKDLRELPVATMLCSIRDVPQK
;
A
#
# COMPACT_ATOMS: atom_id res chain seq x y z
N MET A 1 15.05 29.74 6.84
CA MET A 1 14.14 28.58 6.97
C MET A 1 14.35 27.65 5.79
N GLN A 2 14.47 26.34 6.00
CA GLN A 2 14.51 25.36 4.91
C GLN A 2 13.12 24.75 4.74
N ALA A 3 12.63 24.62 3.51
CA ALA A 3 11.32 24.03 3.23
C ALA A 3 11.21 22.58 3.75
N SER A 4 10.01 22.22 4.24
CA SER A 4 9.71 20.87 4.73
C SER A 4 9.43 19.91 3.56
N SER A 5 9.66 18.62 3.78
CA SER A 5 9.40 17.59 2.77
C SER A 5 7.92 17.53 2.36
N THR A 6 7.02 17.82 3.30
CA THR A 6 5.56 17.89 3.10
C THR A 6 5.19 19.02 2.15
N VAL A 7 5.71 20.24 2.40
CA VAL A 7 5.41 21.40 1.55
C VAL A 7 5.92 21.17 0.12
N ILE A 8 7.16 20.70 -0.01
CA ILE A 8 7.73 20.38 -1.32
C ILE A 8 6.92 19.28 -2.03
N GLY A 9 6.50 18.26 -1.28
CA GLY A 9 5.68 17.17 -1.81
C GLY A 9 4.35 17.64 -2.35
N ASN A 10 3.65 18.50 -1.61
CA ASN A 10 2.39 19.08 -2.06
C ASN A 10 2.56 19.96 -3.30
N CYS A 11 3.66 20.72 -3.40
CA CYS A 11 3.93 21.55 -4.58
C CYS A 11 4.28 20.74 -5.83
N LEU A 12 4.91 19.57 -5.66
CA LEU A 12 5.36 18.74 -6.79
C LEU A 12 4.42 17.57 -7.07
N ILE A 13 3.33 17.39 -6.33
CA ILE A 13 2.52 16.16 -6.37
C ILE A 13 1.99 15.86 -7.78
N ASP A 14 1.56 16.88 -8.51
CA ASP A 14 1.01 16.74 -9.86
C ASP A 14 2.07 16.31 -10.88
N ASP A 15 3.33 16.74 -10.72
CA ASP A 15 4.44 16.35 -11.58
C ASP A 15 4.73 14.84 -11.53
N PHE A 16 4.38 14.19 -10.41
CA PHE A 16 4.68 12.78 -10.16
C PHE A 16 3.43 11.90 -10.07
N ARG A 17 2.23 12.44 -10.32
CA ARG A 17 0.95 11.74 -10.16
C ARG A 17 0.86 10.41 -10.92
N PHE A 18 1.49 10.34 -12.09
CA PHE A 18 1.49 9.16 -12.96
C PHE A 18 2.82 8.43 -13.00
N MET A 19 3.78 8.82 -12.17
CA MET A 19 5.12 8.25 -12.19
C MET A 19 5.18 6.97 -11.37
N SER A 20 5.78 5.92 -11.95
CA SER A 20 6.06 4.66 -11.23
C SER A 20 6.92 4.93 -9.99
N THR A 21 6.72 4.19 -8.89
CA THR A 21 7.44 4.32 -7.60
C THR A 21 8.92 3.87 -7.64
N ASN A 22 9.59 4.04 -8.79
CA ASN A 22 10.96 3.63 -9.08
C ASN A 22 12.02 4.34 -8.20
N ARG A 23 13.27 3.88 -8.32
CA ARG A 23 14.43 4.44 -7.58
C ARG A 23 14.94 5.78 -8.15
N SER A 24 14.52 6.22 -9.34
CA SER A 24 14.98 7.48 -9.93
C SER A 24 14.24 8.70 -9.37
N ILE A 25 13.00 8.53 -8.90
CA ILE A 25 12.16 9.61 -8.36
C ILE A 25 12.90 10.55 -7.39
N PRO A 26 13.64 10.10 -6.36
CA PRO A 26 14.27 11.03 -5.43
C PRO A 26 15.29 11.96 -6.09
N ARG A 27 15.93 11.54 -7.19
CA ARG A 27 16.85 12.41 -7.96
C ARG A 27 16.07 13.43 -8.78
N GLU A 28 14.98 13.02 -9.40
CA GLU A 28 14.09 13.92 -10.14
C GLU A 28 13.43 14.94 -9.21
N ILE A 29 13.02 14.55 -8.00
CA ILE A 29 12.51 15.48 -6.98
C ILE A 29 13.58 16.52 -6.62
N VAL A 30 14.86 16.14 -6.47
CA VAL A 30 15.95 17.12 -6.24
C VAL A 30 16.05 18.08 -7.43
N HIS A 31 15.98 17.57 -8.65
CA HIS A 31 16.05 18.39 -9.86
C HIS A 31 14.86 19.37 -9.94
N LYS A 32 13.63 18.87 -9.79
CA LYS A 32 12.39 19.63 -9.81
C LYS A 32 12.29 20.65 -8.69
N ALA A 33 12.75 20.32 -7.48
CA ALA A 33 12.82 21.27 -6.38
C ALA A 33 13.75 22.45 -6.69
N ARG A 34 14.88 22.19 -7.37
CA ARG A 34 15.81 23.25 -7.80
C ARG A 34 15.26 24.06 -8.98
N SER A 35 14.63 23.41 -9.97
CA SER A 35 14.16 24.10 -11.19
C SER A 35 12.85 24.86 -10.99
N ASN A 36 11.90 24.31 -10.22
CA ASN A 36 10.55 24.85 -10.11
C ASN A 36 10.36 25.70 -8.85
N LEU A 37 11.03 25.33 -7.76
CA LEU A 37 10.85 25.97 -6.45
C LEU A 37 12.09 26.76 -6.02
N GLU A 38 13.17 26.73 -6.80
CA GLU A 38 14.47 27.35 -6.47
C GLU A 38 15.05 26.89 -5.12
N VAL A 39 14.65 25.70 -4.64
CA VAL A 39 15.11 25.14 -3.35
C VAL A 39 16.07 23.99 -3.59
N ASN A 40 17.23 24.06 -2.93
CA ASN A 40 18.15 22.93 -2.85
C ASN A 40 17.80 22.01 -1.67
N ILE A 41 17.58 20.73 -1.96
CA ILE A 41 17.26 19.71 -0.96
C ILE A 41 18.25 18.55 -1.00
N SER A 42 18.48 17.94 0.16
CA SER A 42 19.27 16.73 0.27
C SER A 42 18.52 15.52 -0.30
N TYR A 43 19.27 14.50 -0.69
CA TYR A 43 18.70 13.23 -1.17
C TYR A 43 17.78 12.57 -0.13
N GLN A 44 18.15 12.63 1.15
CA GLN A 44 17.30 12.10 2.22
C GLN A 44 15.97 12.86 2.32
N LYS A 45 15.99 14.19 2.14
CA LYS A 45 14.77 14.99 2.12
C LYS A 45 13.90 14.66 0.90
N SER A 46 14.50 14.45 -0.27
CA SER A 46 13.73 14.04 -1.45
C SER A 46 13.14 12.64 -1.32
N TRP A 47 13.78 11.72 -0.58
CA TRP A 47 13.18 10.44 -0.22
C TRP A 47 11.93 10.61 0.67
N ARG A 48 12.00 11.47 1.70
CA ARG A 48 10.84 11.77 2.56
C ARG A 48 9.71 12.46 1.79
N THR A 49 10.06 13.33 0.84
CA THR A 49 9.09 13.93 -0.08
C THR A 49 8.41 12.86 -0.94
N LYS A 50 9.17 11.90 -1.49
CA LYS A 50 8.61 10.75 -2.21
C LYS A 50 7.64 9.95 -1.34
N GLU A 51 8.05 9.56 -0.13
CA GLU A 51 7.19 8.78 0.79
C GLU A 51 5.88 9.51 1.08
N HIS A 52 5.96 10.82 1.31
CA HIS A 52 4.78 11.65 1.54
C HIS A 52 3.85 11.68 0.32
N MET A 53 4.39 11.93 -0.87
CA MET A 53 3.59 11.97 -2.11
C MET A 53 2.96 10.61 -2.43
N VAL A 54 3.69 9.50 -2.24
CA VAL A 54 3.16 8.14 -2.40
C VAL A 54 1.97 7.91 -1.47
N LYS A 55 2.06 8.34 -0.21
CA LYS A 55 0.96 8.23 0.75
C LYS A 55 -0.28 9.03 0.33
N ILE A 56 -0.11 10.21 -0.27
CA ILE A 56 -1.25 11.00 -0.75
C ILE A 56 -1.86 10.39 -2.02
N LEU A 57 -1.03 9.94 -2.97
CA LEU A 57 -1.48 9.44 -4.27
C LEU A 57 -2.10 8.04 -4.20
N HIS A 58 -1.55 7.16 -3.36
CA HIS A 58 -1.93 5.74 -3.30
C HIS A 58 -2.58 5.35 -1.98
N GLY A 59 -2.72 6.28 -1.05
CA GLY A 59 -3.16 6.01 0.30
C GLY A 59 -2.08 5.34 1.14
N ASP A 60 -2.45 5.00 2.37
CA ASP A 60 -1.59 4.26 3.27
C ASP A 60 -1.77 2.75 3.06
N THR A 61 -0.66 2.01 2.99
CA THR A 61 -0.72 0.55 2.82
C THR A 61 -1.41 -0.12 4.00
N VAL A 62 -1.15 0.34 5.22
CA VAL A 62 -1.75 -0.25 6.44
C VAL A 62 -3.26 -0.05 6.42
N GLU A 63 -3.71 1.16 6.09
CA GLU A 63 -5.15 1.45 5.97
C GLU A 63 -5.78 0.65 4.83
N SER A 64 -5.06 0.47 3.71
CA SER A 64 -5.54 -0.31 2.57
C SER A 64 -5.73 -1.80 2.92
N TYR A 65 -4.77 -2.41 3.62
CA TYR A 65 -4.86 -3.80 4.07
C TYR A 65 -5.90 -3.98 5.19
N ALA A 66 -6.13 -2.98 6.04
CA ALA A 66 -7.15 -3.01 7.08
C ALA A 66 -8.60 -3.12 6.52
N LEU A 67 -8.82 -2.80 5.24
CA LEU A 67 -10.12 -2.94 4.58
C LEU A 67 -10.43 -4.36 4.10
N ILE A 68 -9.42 -5.24 4.02
CA ILE A 68 -9.57 -6.59 3.47
C ILE A 68 -10.64 -7.41 4.20
N PRO A 69 -10.67 -7.47 5.56
CA PRO A 69 -11.71 -8.24 6.26
C PRO A 69 -13.12 -7.77 5.92
N ARG A 70 -13.36 -6.45 5.95
CA ARG A 70 -14.67 -5.86 5.64
C ARG A 70 -15.09 -6.08 4.19
N PHE A 71 -14.11 -6.12 3.27
CA PHE A 71 -14.36 -6.48 1.88
C PHE A 71 -14.84 -7.94 1.78
N PHE A 72 -14.18 -8.87 2.46
CA PHE A 72 -14.60 -10.27 2.48
C PHE A 72 -15.98 -10.47 3.11
N ASP A 73 -16.28 -9.75 4.19
CA ASP A 73 -17.62 -9.80 4.80
C ASP A 73 -18.70 -9.41 3.79
N LYS A 74 -18.53 -8.28 3.10
CA LYS A 74 -19.46 -7.83 2.06
C LYS A 74 -19.53 -8.76 0.86
N LEU A 75 -18.40 -9.37 0.50
CA LEU A 75 -18.32 -10.34 -0.58
C LEU A 75 -19.24 -11.52 -0.25
N VAL A 76 -19.11 -12.09 0.96
CA VAL A 76 -19.92 -13.21 1.49
C VAL A 76 -21.40 -12.84 1.52
N GLU A 77 -21.74 -11.65 2.02
CA GLU A 77 -23.12 -11.16 2.05
C GLU A 77 -23.75 -11.06 0.66
N SER A 78 -22.99 -10.58 -0.33
CA SER A 78 -23.52 -10.30 -1.67
C SER A 78 -23.62 -11.56 -2.55
N ASN A 79 -22.74 -12.55 -2.33
CA ASN A 79 -22.63 -13.74 -3.17
C ASN A 79 -22.49 -15.03 -2.34
N PRO A 80 -23.42 -15.32 -1.43
CA PRO A 80 -23.24 -16.39 -0.45
C PRO A 80 -23.09 -17.77 -1.09
N GLU A 81 -23.78 -18.08 -2.18
CA GLU A 81 -23.72 -19.39 -2.83
C GLU A 81 -22.40 -19.63 -3.56
N SER A 82 -21.94 -18.67 -4.38
CA SER A 82 -20.66 -18.76 -5.11
C SER A 82 -19.46 -18.77 -4.17
N ILE A 83 -19.56 -18.07 -3.05
CA ILE A 83 -18.49 -18.06 -2.06
C ILE A 83 -18.49 -19.36 -1.24
N ASN A 84 -19.67 -19.87 -0.90
CA ASN A 84 -19.79 -21.17 -0.26
C ASN A 84 -19.29 -22.31 -1.15
N SER A 85 -19.45 -22.24 -2.49
CA SER A 85 -18.87 -23.26 -3.39
C SER A 85 -17.34 -23.17 -3.41
N VAL A 86 -16.75 -21.98 -3.54
CA VAL A 86 -15.29 -21.79 -3.48
C VAL A 86 -14.72 -22.26 -2.13
N PHE A 87 -15.36 -21.94 -1.01
CA PHE A 87 -14.92 -22.40 0.31
C PHE A 87 -15.19 -23.89 0.55
N LYS A 88 -16.16 -24.50 -0.15
CA LYS A 88 -16.32 -25.96 -0.16
C LYS A 88 -15.14 -26.57 -0.90
N ASP A 89 -14.84 -26.12 -2.11
CA ASP A 89 -13.71 -26.63 -2.90
C ASP A 89 -12.37 -26.47 -2.17
N LEU A 90 -12.16 -25.36 -1.46
CA LEU A 90 -10.98 -25.15 -0.61
C LEU A 90 -10.96 -26.03 0.66
N ARG A 91 -12.12 -26.39 1.22
CA ARG A 91 -12.23 -27.33 2.35
C ARG A 91 -12.07 -28.78 1.92
N GLU A 92 -12.45 -29.11 0.69
CA GLU A 92 -12.19 -30.40 0.07
C GLU A 92 -10.71 -30.56 -0.35
N LEU A 93 -9.91 -29.47 -0.31
CA LEU A 93 -8.46 -29.59 -0.49
C LEU A 93 -7.87 -30.39 0.69
N PRO A 94 -7.09 -31.45 0.42
CA PRO A 94 -6.46 -32.29 1.46
C PRO A 94 -5.66 -31.50 2.51
N VAL A 95 -5.15 -30.32 2.14
CA VAL A 95 -4.38 -29.42 3.01
C VAL A 95 -5.24 -28.77 4.10
N ALA A 96 -6.49 -28.38 3.83
CA ALA A 96 -7.36 -27.76 4.83
C ALA A 96 -7.76 -28.77 5.92
N THR A 97 -8.04 -30.01 5.51
CA THR A 97 -8.30 -31.15 6.39
C THR A 97 -7.08 -31.49 7.27
N MET A 98 -5.86 -31.42 6.72
CA MET A 98 -4.64 -31.58 7.51
C MET A 98 -4.44 -30.46 8.54
N LEU A 99 -4.74 -29.20 8.20
CA LEU A 99 -4.59 -28.08 9.13
C LEU A 99 -5.61 -28.12 10.29
N CYS A 100 -6.85 -28.53 10.04
CA CYS A 100 -7.83 -28.78 11.11
C CYS A 100 -7.38 -29.92 12.03
N SER A 101 -6.83 -31.00 11.46
CA SER A 101 -6.31 -32.13 12.24
C SER A 101 -5.13 -31.76 13.15
N ILE A 102 -4.32 -30.78 12.76
CA ILE A 102 -3.19 -30.26 13.57
C ILE A 102 -3.68 -29.36 14.71
N ARG A 103 -4.79 -28.63 14.50
CA ARG A 103 -5.36 -27.73 15.52
C ARG A 103 -6.04 -28.48 16.67
N ASP A 104 -6.56 -29.68 16.40
CA ASP A 104 -7.23 -30.53 17.39
C ASP A 104 -6.28 -31.47 18.14
N VAL A 105 -4.96 -31.40 17.90
CA VAL A 105 -3.97 -32.12 18.72
C VAL A 105 -3.90 -31.42 20.08
N PRO A 106 -4.31 -32.10 21.18
CA PRO A 106 -4.17 -31.54 22.51
C PRO A 106 -2.69 -31.29 22.78
N GLN A 107 -2.32 -30.04 23.06
CA GLN A 107 -0.99 -29.72 23.58
C GLN A 107 -0.92 -30.36 24.98
N LYS A 108 -0.23 -31.50 25.07
CA LYS A 108 0.04 -32.19 26.33
C LYS A 108 1.05 -31.41 27.17
#